data_AF-A0A4R6BZD1-F1
#
_entry.id   AF-A0A4R6BZD1-F1
#
_cell.length_a   1.000
_cell.length_b   1.000
_cell.length_c   1.000
_cell.angle_alpha   90.00
_cell.angle_beta   90.00
_cell.angle_gamma   90.00
#
_symmetry.space_group_name_H-M   'P 1'
#
loop_
_entity.id
_entity.type
_entity.pdbx_description
1 polymer ?
#
loop_
_entity_poly.entity_id
_entity_poly.type
_entity_poly.pdbx_seq_one_letter_code
_entity_poly.pdbx_strand_id
1 'polypeptide(L)'
;MSKQQIGVVGMAVMGRNLALNIESRGYTVSVFNRSRDKTEEVIAENPGKKLVPFYTVKEFVESLETPRRILLMVKAGAGTDAAIDSLKPYLEKGDIIIDGGNTFFQDTIRRNR
;
A
#
# COMPACT_ATOMS: atom_id res chain seq x y z
N MET A 1 12.85 -1.42 -14.17
CA MET A 1 11.95 -0.30 -13.84
C MET A 1 12.56 0.46 -12.66
N SER A 2 12.36 1.77 -12.56
CA SER A 2 12.73 2.50 -11.33
C SER A 2 11.84 2.00 -10.18
N LYS A 3 12.45 1.80 -9.01
CA LYS A 3 11.70 1.43 -7.80
C LYS A 3 10.94 2.64 -7.27
N GLN A 4 9.76 2.41 -6.70
CA GLN A 4 8.91 3.44 -6.12
C GLN A 4 9.28 3.71 -4.66
N GLN A 5 9.09 4.95 -4.23
CA GLN A 5 9.51 5.41 -2.89
C GLN A 5 8.54 4.94 -1.80
N ILE A 6 7.27 4.70 -2.13
CA ILE A 6 6.24 4.28 -1.18
C ILE A 6 5.16 3.46 -1.90
N GLY A 7 4.58 2.52 -1.16
CA GLY A 7 3.45 1.72 -1.60
C GLY A 7 2.18 2.03 -0.81
N VAL A 8 1.03 1.99 -1.47
CA VAL A 8 -0.28 2.07 -0.83
C VAL A 8 -1.10 0.82 -1.15
N VAL A 9 -1.54 0.12 -0.11
CA VAL A 9 -2.41 -1.06 -0.19
C VAL A 9 -3.84 -0.67 0.16
N GLY A 10 -4.78 -0.97 -0.74
CA GLY A 10 -6.21 -0.67 -0.59
C GLY A 10 -6.61 0.57 -1.40
N MET A 11 -7.35 0.37 -2.48
CA MET A 11 -7.72 1.42 -3.46
C MET A 11 -9.18 1.87 -3.32
N ALA A 12 -9.73 1.84 -2.11
CA ALA A 12 -10.97 2.54 -1.80
C ALA A 12 -10.73 4.07 -1.79
N VAL A 13 -11.79 4.85 -1.56
CA VAL A 13 -11.75 6.33 -1.61
C VAL A 13 -10.61 6.94 -0.79
N MET A 14 -10.38 6.46 0.44
CA MET A 14 -9.32 6.99 1.29
C MET A 14 -7.92 6.62 0.80
N GLY A 15 -7.70 5.36 0.42
CA GLY A 15 -6.39 4.90 -0.05
C GLY A 15 -5.98 5.52 -1.37
N ARG A 16 -6.90 5.65 -2.33
CA ARG A 16 -6.62 6.35 -3.60
C ARG A 16 -6.28 7.82 -3.36
N ASN A 17 -7.01 8.51 -2.47
CA ASN A 17 -6.77 9.92 -2.19
C ASN A 17 -5.42 10.14 -1.50
N LEU A 18 -5.00 9.25 -0.60
CA LEU A 18 -3.68 9.31 0.00
C LEU A 18 -2.57 9.01 -1.01
N ALA A 19 -2.73 8.01 -1.88
CA ALA A 19 -1.79 7.75 -2.96
C ALA A 19 -1.60 8.97 -3.87
N LEU A 20 -2.70 9.61 -4.28
CA LEU A 20 -2.68 10.84 -5.08
C LEU A 20 -2.09 12.04 -4.33
N ASN A 21 -2.36 12.16 -3.03
CA ASN A 21 -1.76 13.22 -2.21
C ASN A 21 -0.24 13.05 -2.17
N ILE A 22 0.26 11.84 -1.90
CA ILE A 22 1.70 11.57 -1.88
C ILE A 22 2.33 11.81 -3.25
N GLU A 23 1.68 11.35 -4.32
CA GLU A 23 2.12 11.60 -5.70
C GLU A 23 2.24 13.10 -6.02
N SER A 24 1.27 13.90 -5.58
CA SER A 24 1.25 15.35 -5.82
C SER A 24 2.43 16.08 -5.15
N ARG A 25 3.08 15.46 -4.16
CA ARG A 25 4.29 15.96 -3.51
C ARG A 25 5.59 15.53 -4.21
N GLY A 26 5.49 14.93 -5.40
CA GLY A 26 6.61 14.58 -6.26
C GLY A 26 7.11 13.14 -6.12
N TYR A 27 6.45 12.32 -5.30
CA TYR A 27 6.82 10.92 -5.11
C TYR A 27 6.22 10.01 -6.18
N THR A 28 6.89 8.89 -6.45
CA THR A 28 6.32 7.79 -7.24
C THR A 28 5.70 6.76 -6.29
N VAL A 29 4.49 6.30 -6.58
CA VAL A 29 3.69 5.49 -5.65
C VAL A 29 3.28 4.18 -6.30
N SER A 30 3.69 3.06 -5.70
CA SER A 30 3.15 1.75 -6.07
C SER A 30 1.76 1.60 -5.47
N VAL A 31 0.79 1.16 -6.27
CA VAL A 31 -0.59 0.94 -5.79
C VAL A 31 -1.00 -0.51 -5.97
N PHE A 32 -1.61 -1.07 -4.94
CA PHE A 32 -2.11 -2.43 -4.95
C PHE A 32 -3.47 -2.52 -4.25
N ASN A 33 -4.34 -3.37 -4.77
CA ASN A 33 -5.61 -3.72 -4.16
C ASN A 33 -5.89 -5.21 -4.40
N ARG A 34 -6.56 -5.86 -3.44
CA ARG A 34 -6.93 -7.29 -3.57
C ARG A 34 -7.78 -7.56 -4.81
N SER A 35 -8.72 -6.68 -5.11
CA SER A 35 -9.51 -6.74 -6.35
C SER A 35 -8.83 -5.91 -7.42
N ARG A 36 -8.43 -6.56 -8.51
CA ARG A 36 -7.72 -5.97 -9.65
C ARG A 36 -8.45 -4.76 -10.23
N ASP A 37 -9.75 -4.87 -10.44
CA ASP A 37 -10.58 -3.83 -11.07
C ASP A 37 -10.48 -2.47 -10.36
N LYS A 38 -10.31 -2.46 -9.03
CA LYS A 38 -10.17 -1.22 -8.26
C LYS A 38 -8.84 -0.51 -8.50
N THR A 39 -7.77 -1.27 -8.73
CA THR A 39 -6.48 -0.69 -9.13
C THR A 39 -6.60 -0.12 -10.54
N GLU A 40 -7.21 -0.86 -11.46
CA GLU A 40 -7.39 -0.43 -12.86
C GLU A 40 -8.26 0.83 -12.96
N GLU A 41 -9.37 0.90 -12.21
CA GLU A 41 -10.23 2.08 -12.09
C GLU A 41 -9.42 3.32 -11.66
N VAL A 42 -8.62 3.21 -10.60
CA VAL A 42 -7.80 4.33 -10.10
C VAL A 42 -6.79 4.79 -11.14
N ILE A 43 -6.14 3.88 -11.86
CA ILE A 43 -5.17 4.26 -12.91
C ILE A 43 -5.88 4.92 -14.10
N ALA A 44 -7.02 4.38 -14.54
CA ALA A 44 -7.78 4.92 -15.65
C ALA A 44 -8.35 6.33 -15.35
N GLU A 45 -8.80 6.57 -14.12
CA GLU A 45 -9.30 7.88 -13.67
C GLU A 45 -8.20 8.94 -13.52
N ASN A 46 -6.93 8.53 -13.45
CA ASN A 46 -5.81 9.41 -13.11
C ASN A 46 -4.67 9.33 -14.14
N PRO A 47 -4.93 9.61 -15.43
CA PRO A 47 -3.91 9.54 -16.48
C PRO A 47 -2.78 10.53 -16.22
N GLY A 48 -1.54 10.12 -16.49
CA GLY A 48 -0.34 10.96 -16.35
C GLY A 48 0.18 11.11 -14.91
N LYS A 49 -0.50 10.52 -13.92
CA LYS A 49 -0.02 10.46 -12.54
C LYS A 49 1.09 9.42 -12.39
N LYS A 50 2.01 9.67 -11.45
CA LYS A 50 3.10 8.72 -11.11
C LYS A 50 2.66 7.58 -10.19
N LEU A 51 1.47 7.04 -10.44
CA LEU A 51 0.95 5.84 -9.79
C LEU A 51 1.31 4.62 -10.63
N VAL A 52 1.91 3.60 -10.02
CA VAL A 52 2.35 2.39 -10.70
C VAL A 52 1.52 1.21 -10.19
N PRO A 53 0.67 0.58 -11.02
CA PRO A 53 -0.21 -0.49 -10.59
C PRO A 53 0.53 -1.83 -10.47
N PHE A 54 0.18 -2.58 -9.43
CA PHE A 54 0.60 -3.97 -9.25
C PHE A 54 -0.60 -4.85 -8.93
N TYR A 55 -0.52 -6.12 -9.32
CA TYR A 55 -1.64 -7.06 -9.27
C TYR A 55 -1.37 -8.28 -8.39
N THR A 56 -0.13 -8.42 -7.93
CA THR A 56 0.26 -9.42 -6.94
C THR A 56 1.01 -8.76 -5.79
N VAL A 57 0.92 -9.35 -4.60
CA VAL A 57 1.60 -8.84 -3.41
C VAL A 57 3.13 -8.86 -3.60
N LYS A 58 3.65 -9.92 -4.22
CA LYS A 58 5.09 -10.07 -4.49
C LYS A 58 5.61 -8.95 -5.39
N GLU A 59 4.99 -8.72 -6.54
CA GLU A 59 5.42 -7.65 -7.47
C GLU A 59 5.30 -6.27 -6.83
N PHE A 60 4.23 -6.04 -6.06
CA PHE A 60 4.06 -4.81 -5.29
C PHE A 60 5.23 -4.57 -4.32
N VAL A 61 5.60 -5.58 -3.52
CA VAL A 61 6.71 -5.45 -2.55
C VAL A 61 8.07 -5.30 -3.24
N GLU A 62 8.31 -6.01 -4.34
CA GLU A 62 9.55 -5.94 -5.12
C GLU A 62 9.72 -4.60 -5.85
N SER A 63 8.62 -3.90 -6.13
CA SER A 63 8.63 -2.58 -6.77
C SER A 63 9.18 -1.45 -5.90
N LEU A 64 9.29 -1.65 -4.58
CA LEU A 64 9.63 -0.60 -3.62
C LEU A 64 11.13 -0.48 -3.38
N GLU A 65 11.58 0.76 -3.18
CA GLU A 65 12.89 1.09 -2.60
C GLU A 65 13.01 0.53 -1.18
N THR A 66 14.22 0.13 -0.79
CA THR A 66 14.52 -0.32 0.58
C THR A 66 15.11 0.84 1.41
N PRO A 67 14.77 0.95 2.71
CA PRO A 67 13.73 0.20 3.43
C PRO A 67 12.33 0.52 2.87
N ARG A 68 11.52 -0.53 2.68
CA ARG A 68 10.20 -0.42 2.04
C ARG A 68 9.26 0.34 2.96
N ARG A 69 8.45 1.24 2.38
CA ARG A 69 7.43 2.02 3.09
C ARG A 69 6.07 1.65 2.52
N ILE A 70 5.24 0.98 3.30
CA ILE A 70 3.96 0.44 2.86
C ILE A 70 2.84 0.98 3.75
N LEU A 71 1.95 1.77 3.17
CA LEU A 71 0.76 2.30 3.83
C LEU A 71 -0.44 1.39 3.58
N LEU A 72 -1.05 0.88 4.65
CA LEU A 72 -2.26 0.07 4.61
C LEU A 72 -3.48 0.95 4.82
N MET A 73 -4.36 0.99 3.82
CA MET A 73 -5.65 1.68 3.83
C MET A 73 -6.77 0.68 3.51
N VAL A 74 -6.87 -0.35 4.35
CA VAL A 74 -7.84 -1.45 4.23
C VAL A 74 -8.84 -1.43 5.38
N LYS A 75 -9.87 -2.29 5.30
CA LYS A 75 -10.85 -2.45 6.38
C LYS A 75 -10.15 -2.86 7.69
N ALA A 76 -10.35 -2.08 8.74
CA ALA A 76 -9.80 -2.33 10.07
C ALA A 76 -10.18 -3.72 10.62
N GLY A 77 -9.36 -4.23 11.54
CA GLY A 77 -9.47 -5.58 12.08
C GLY A 77 -8.90 -6.64 11.13
N ALA A 78 -9.66 -7.71 10.87
CA ALA A 78 -9.19 -8.87 10.12
C ALA A 78 -8.68 -8.56 8.70
N GLY A 79 -9.19 -7.50 8.05
CA GLY A 79 -8.70 -7.07 6.75
C GLY A 79 -7.25 -6.58 6.79
N THR A 80 -6.90 -5.81 7.82
CA THR A 80 -5.53 -5.34 8.06
C THR A 80 -4.61 -6.50 8.43
N ASP A 81 -5.03 -7.41 9.32
CA ASP A 81 -4.21 -8.56 9.70
C ASP A 81 -3.90 -9.46 8.50
N ALA A 82 -4.91 -9.78 7.67
CA ALA A 82 -4.71 -10.55 6.44
C ALA A 82 -3.77 -9.85 5.44
N ALA A 83 -3.86 -8.52 5.32
CA ALA A 83 -2.95 -7.76 4.46
C ALA A 83 -1.50 -7.84 4.97
N ILE A 84 -1.30 -7.67 6.28
CA ILE A 84 0.02 -7.80 6.93
C ILE A 84 0.59 -9.20 6.69
N ASP A 85 -0.20 -10.25 6.93
CA ASP A 85 0.25 -11.63 6.76
C ASP A 85 0.59 -11.97 5.31
N SER A 86 -0.09 -11.37 4.33
CA SER A 86 0.25 -11.52 2.92
C SER A 86 1.57 -10.85 2.53
N LEU A 87 1.93 -9.75 3.21
CA LEU A 87 3.15 -8.97 2.93
C LEU A 87 4.39 -9.61 3.57
N LYS A 88 4.26 -10.10 4.81
CA LYS A 88 5.36 -10.64 5.64
C LYS A 88 6.38 -11.53 4.89
N PRO A 89 5.97 -12.49 4.02
CA PRO A 89 6.92 -13.37 3.34
C PRO A 89 7.90 -12.65 2.38
N TYR A 90 7.58 -11.42 1.99
CA TYR A 90 8.35 -10.64 1.01
C TYR A 90 9.09 -9.45 1.64
N LEU A 91 8.91 -9.22 2.94
CA LEU A 91 9.54 -8.11 3.66
C LEU A 91 10.88 -8.53 4.23
N GLU A 92 11.76 -7.54 4.35
CA GLU A 92 13.08 -7.68 4.95
C GLU A 92 13.16 -6.88 6.25
N LYS A 93 14.17 -7.19 7.07
CA LYS A 93 14.39 -6.47 8.32
C LYS A 93 14.63 -4.99 8.04
N GLY A 94 13.85 -4.13 8.69
CA GLY A 94 13.91 -2.67 8.53
C GLY A 94 12.83 -2.10 7.61
N ASP A 95 12.07 -2.94 6.92
CA ASP A 95 10.88 -2.49 6.20
C ASP A 95 9.78 -1.99 7.15
N ILE A 96 8.97 -1.05 6.66
CA ILE A 96 8.04 -0.25 7.43
C ILE A 96 6.63 -0.47 6.91
N ILE A 97 5.77 -1.01 7.78
CA ILE A 97 4.32 -1.06 7.57
C ILE A 97 3.67 0.08 8.38
N ILE A 98 2.78 0.84 7.73
CA ILE A 98 2.03 1.94 8.32
C ILE A 98 0.55 1.58 8.23
N ASP A 99 -0.11 1.33 9.37
CA ASP A 99 -1.56 1.15 9.41
C ASP A 99 -2.25 2.51 9.48
N GLY A 100 -2.87 2.95 8.37
CA GLY A 100 -3.58 4.22 8.27
C GLY A 100 -5.09 4.09 8.50
N GLY A 101 -5.58 2.91 8.90
CA GLY A 101 -6.99 2.68 9.20
C GLY A 101 -7.43 3.25 10.56
N ASN A 102 -8.74 3.27 10.79
CA ASN A 102 -9.33 3.56 12.11
C ASN A 102 -9.23 2.33 13.02
N THR A 103 -8.01 1.83 13.24
CA THR A 103 -7.72 0.63 14.01
C THR A 103 -7.85 0.88 15.52
N PHE A 104 -8.40 -0.08 16.25
CA PHE A 104 -8.41 -0.03 17.71
C PHE A 104 -6.98 -0.19 18.25
N PHE A 105 -6.52 0.72 19.10
CA PHE A 105 -5.10 0.83 19.47
C PHE A 105 -4.47 -0.47 20.03
N GLN A 106 -5.25 -1.35 20.67
CA GLN A 106 -4.76 -2.63 21.17
C GLN A 106 -4.33 -3.57 20.03
N ASP A 107 -4.98 -3.50 18.87
CA ASP A 107 -4.53 -4.23 17.68
C ASP A 107 -3.20 -3.70 17.16
N THR A 108 -3.00 -2.38 17.17
CA THR A 108 -1.71 -1.77 16.83
C THR A 108 -0.60 -2.23 17.77
N ILE A 109 -0.86 -2.26 19.08
CA ILE A 109 0.11 -2.78 20.08
C ILE A 109 0.43 -4.26 19.82
N ARG A 110 -0.57 -5.08 19.50
CA ARG A 110 -0.37 -6.51 19.16
C ARG A 110 0.48 -6.68 17.90
N ARG A 111 0.23 -5.87 16.85
CA ARG A 111 0.93 -5.92 15.55
C ARG A 111 2.36 -5.38 15.59
N ASN A 112 2.67 -4.51 16.55
CA ASN A 112 3.99 -3.88 16.68
C ASN A 112 5.03 -4.78 17.40
N ARG A 113 4.61 -5.94 17.92
CA ARG A 113 5.50 -6.94 18.53
C ARG A 113 6.12 -7.84 17.46
#